data_AF-A0A9W8DX05-F1
#
_entry.id   AF-A0A9W8DX05-F1
#
_cell.length_a   1.000
_cell.length_b   1.000
_cell.length_c   1.000
_cell.angle_alpha   90.00
_cell.angle_beta   90.00
_cell.angle_gamma   90.00
#
_symmetry.space_group_name_H-M   'P 1'
#
loop_
_entity.id
_entity.type
_entity.pdbx_description
1 polymer ?
#
loop_
_entity_poly.entity_id
_entity_poly.type
_entity_poly.pdbx_seq_one_letter_code
_entity_poly.pdbx_strand_id
1 'polypeptide(L)'
;MTISSCDIHLEILYGSQTGCAEDVAKRISREGWRRHFKTRVKAMDDFDPKDILNTTHVIFVCSTTGQGVEPDNMRKFWKFLLRKSLPQGILSSLEYAVFGLGDSSYEKFNFPAKKLYRRVEQLGGSPLISLGEGDDQHYLGLDGALDPWLKTLWQNLLQKYPLKEGYSVIPPQPSFDVKLSEYNASDNDRDSIEKQFYPGMRRMVVKENNRITSPDHFQDVRRLTFNTNDDSLSWNPGDCAFLYPQNMENNVEAFLSLMGWHPIADKELYITASPGVDYPARLPSRTTLRKLSTYFFDISGVPRRSFFEMASYFSTHEDEREKLREFASAEGQDDMHSYCTRPKRTLLEVLGDFTSIKDVPLNYIFDVFPPLRPRYFSISSHPYVSYSIIPDYNN
;
A
#
# COMPACT_ATOMS: atom_id res chain seq x y z
N MET A 1 7.18 38.23 0.08
CA MET A 1 6.53 37.21 -0.75
C MET A 1 5.84 36.24 0.18
N THR A 2 4.54 36.02 0.02
CA THR A 2 3.81 34.99 0.77
C THR A 2 4.28 33.63 0.27
N ILE A 3 4.68 32.73 1.17
CA ILE A 3 5.05 31.35 0.81
C ILE A 3 3.78 30.65 0.35
N SER A 4 3.80 30.07 -0.86
CA SER A 4 2.64 29.39 -1.45
C SER A 4 2.75 27.88 -1.29
N SER A 5 1.67 27.15 -1.58
CA SER A 5 1.69 25.67 -1.53
C SER A 5 2.80 25.04 -2.40
N CYS A 6 3.12 25.64 -3.56
CA CYS A 6 4.19 25.19 -4.48
C CYS A 6 5.59 25.21 -3.88
N ASP A 7 5.79 26.02 -2.85
CA ASP A 7 7.08 26.22 -2.20
C ASP A 7 7.27 25.23 -1.03
N ILE A 8 6.21 24.52 -0.65
CA ILE A 8 6.22 23.57 0.46
C ILE A 8 6.42 22.14 -0.03
N HIS A 9 7.34 21.45 0.63
CA HIS A 9 7.60 20.04 0.43
C HIS A 9 7.10 19.25 1.63
N LEU A 10 6.09 18.41 1.41
CA LEU A 10 5.48 17.54 2.41
C LEU A 10 6.10 16.14 2.32
N GLU A 11 6.89 15.79 3.31
CA GLU A 11 7.33 14.40 3.51
C GLU A 11 6.19 13.63 4.19
N ILE A 12 5.76 12.51 3.62
CA ILE A 12 4.67 11.69 4.13
C ILE A 12 5.24 10.32 4.48
N LEU A 13 5.40 10.07 5.78
CA LEU A 13 6.07 8.89 6.30
C LEU A 13 5.06 7.91 6.89
N TYR A 14 5.08 6.66 6.44
CA TYR A 14 4.13 5.65 6.91
C TYR A 14 4.76 4.45 7.62
N GLY A 15 4.12 4.03 8.71
CA GLY A 15 4.31 2.73 9.37
C GLY A 15 3.09 1.86 9.12
N SER A 16 3.27 0.70 8.47
CA SER A 16 2.19 -0.17 7.99
C SER A 16 2.59 -1.64 8.02
N GLN A 17 1.71 -2.52 8.50
CA GLN A 17 1.93 -3.97 8.44
C GLN A 17 1.30 -4.61 7.18
N THR A 18 0.07 -4.21 6.85
CA THR A 18 -0.75 -4.84 5.80
C THR A 18 -1.14 -3.89 4.66
N GLY A 19 -0.56 -2.68 4.64
CA GLY A 19 -0.74 -1.70 3.57
C GLY A 19 -1.82 -0.64 3.82
N CYS A 20 -2.61 -0.72 4.89
CA CYS A 20 -3.68 0.27 5.16
C CYS A 20 -3.11 1.69 5.39
N ALA A 21 -2.08 1.85 6.22
CA ALA A 21 -1.45 3.15 6.46
C ALA A 21 -0.71 3.69 5.21
N GLU A 22 -0.22 2.79 4.36
CA GLU A 22 0.39 3.17 3.07
C GLU A 22 -0.65 3.74 2.10
N ASP A 23 -1.85 3.15 2.03
CA ASP A 23 -2.95 3.63 1.19
C ASP A 23 -3.41 5.03 1.64
N VAL A 24 -3.54 5.26 2.95
CA VAL A 24 -3.83 6.58 3.52
C VAL A 24 -2.72 7.60 3.22
N ALA A 25 -1.45 7.21 3.35
CA ALA A 25 -0.32 8.07 3.00
C ALA A 25 -0.31 8.46 1.52
N LYS A 26 -0.60 7.50 0.63
CA LYS A 26 -0.75 7.75 -0.81
C LYS A 26 -1.93 8.67 -1.10
N ARG A 27 -3.06 8.51 -0.40
CA ARG A 27 -4.21 9.43 -0.50
C ARG A 27 -3.82 10.87 -0.12
N ILE A 28 -3.14 11.04 1.01
CA ILE A 28 -2.64 12.36 1.45
C ILE A 28 -1.72 12.97 0.38
N SER A 29 -0.83 12.17 -0.21
CA SER A 29 0.08 12.64 -1.27
C SER A 29 -0.67 13.09 -2.52
N ARG A 30 -1.64 12.29 -3.01
CA ARG A 30 -2.49 12.68 -4.14
C ARG A 30 -3.22 13.98 -3.84
N GLU A 31 -3.80 14.10 -2.67
CA GLU A 31 -4.52 15.31 -2.24
C GLU A 31 -3.61 16.55 -2.10
N GLY A 32 -2.36 16.36 -1.66
CA GLY A 32 -1.35 17.42 -1.60
C GLY A 32 -0.92 17.89 -2.99
N TRP A 33 -0.62 16.96 -3.90
CA TRP A 33 -0.30 17.27 -5.30
C TRP A 33 -1.41 18.04 -5.99
N ARG A 34 -2.66 17.63 -5.78
CA ARG A 34 -3.83 18.33 -6.33
C ARG A 34 -3.93 19.78 -5.85
N ARG A 35 -3.37 20.09 -4.68
CA ARG A 35 -3.30 21.42 -4.07
C ARG A 35 -1.94 22.10 -4.29
N HIS A 36 -1.17 21.59 -5.24
CA HIS A 36 0.15 22.10 -5.66
C HIS A 36 1.24 22.03 -4.59
N PHE A 37 1.09 21.18 -3.56
CA PHE A 37 2.20 20.84 -2.67
C PHE A 37 3.13 19.86 -3.38
N LYS A 38 4.44 20.00 -3.17
CA LYS A 38 5.40 18.94 -3.53
C LYS A 38 5.29 17.87 -2.46
N THR A 39 5.02 16.63 -2.83
CA THR A 39 4.89 15.55 -1.85
C THR A 39 5.85 14.41 -2.16
N ARG A 40 6.30 13.73 -1.11
CA ARG A 40 7.10 12.49 -1.19
C ARG A 40 6.56 11.51 -0.17
N VAL A 41 6.28 10.28 -0.60
CA VAL A 41 5.76 9.22 0.27
C VAL A 41 6.85 8.20 0.50
N LYS A 42 7.15 7.88 1.77
CA LYS A 42 8.13 6.87 2.13
C LYS A 42 7.66 5.97 3.27
N ALA A 43 8.02 4.69 3.19
CA ALA A 43 8.02 3.85 4.37
C ALA A 43 9.04 4.41 5.38
N MET A 44 8.75 4.30 6.66
CA MET A 44 9.64 4.85 7.70
C MET A 44 11.03 4.17 7.76
N ASP A 45 11.18 2.96 7.23
CA ASP A 45 12.45 2.23 7.13
C ASP A 45 13.26 2.57 5.87
N ASP A 46 12.59 3.07 4.82
CA ASP A 46 13.20 3.63 3.60
C ASP A 46 13.62 5.10 3.73
N PHE A 47 13.19 5.78 4.81
CA PHE A 47 13.62 7.12 5.18
C PHE A 47 14.84 7.05 6.11
N ASP A 48 15.94 7.77 5.82
CA ASP A 48 17.03 7.88 6.79
C ASP A 48 16.53 8.72 7.98
N PRO A 49 16.44 8.15 9.21
CA PRO A 49 15.92 8.90 10.34
C PRO A 49 16.66 10.20 10.64
N LYS A 50 17.92 10.36 10.19
CA LYS A 50 18.67 11.61 10.36
C LYS A 50 18.15 12.75 9.49
N ASP A 51 17.54 12.44 8.35
CA ASP A 51 17.01 13.46 7.43
C ASP A 51 15.85 14.24 8.05
N ILE A 52 15.18 13.68 9.08
CA ILE A 52 14.13 14.37 9.84
C ILE A 52 14.63 15.67 10.47
N LEU A 53 15.91 15.74 10.81
CA LEU A 53 16.53 16.90 11.46
C LEU A 53 16.58 18.12 10.53
N ASN A 54 16.53 17.90 9.21
CA ASN A 54 16.55 18.94 8.19
C ASN A 54 15.18 19.10 7.50
N THR A 55 14.17 18.34 7.93
CA THR A 55 12.84 18.36 7.31
C THR A 55 11.96 19.42 7.99
N THR A 56 11.21 20.19 7.19
CA THR A 56 10.36 21.27 7.71
C THR A 56 8.89 20.88 7.83
N HIS A 57 8.37 19.97 7.00
CA HIS A 57 6.98 19.56 7.02
C HIS A 57 6.86 18.04 6.87
N VAL A 58 6.24 17.38 7.86
CA VAL A 58 6.06 15.93 7.84
C VAL A 58 4.65 15.53 8.23
N ILE A 59 4.03 14.65 7.45
CA ILE A 59 2.78 14.00 7.82
C ILE A 59 3.07 12.52 8.10
N PHE A 60 2.86 12.11 9.34
CA PHE A 60 3.04 10.73 9.76
C PHE A 60 1.73 9.96 9.69
N VAL A 61 1.76 8.76 9.12
CA VAL A 61 0.62 7.83 9.10
C VAL A 61 1.06 6.51 9.71
N CYS A 62 0.46 6.08 10.82
CA CYS A 62 0.97 4.91 11.55
C CYS A 62 -0.15 3.99 12.02
N SER A 63 -0.09 2.71 11.62
CA SER A 63 -0.96 1.68 12.17
C SER A 63 -0.46 1.13 13.51
N THR A 64 -1.37 0.63 14.33
CA THR A 64 -1.04 -0.14 15.54
C THR A 64 -1.04 -1.63 15.22
N THR A 65 -0.03 -2.38 15.69
CA THR A 65 0.05 -3.84 15.49
C THR A 65 0.01 -4.61 16.81
N GLY A 66 -0.54 -5.84 16.76
CA GLY A 66 -0.57 -6.78 17.88
C GLY A 66 -1.05 -6.14 19.18
N GLN A 67 -0.24 -6.25 20.23
CA GLN A 67 -0.53 -5.71 21.57
C GLN A 67 -0.04 -4.28 21.74
N GLY A 68 -0.38 -3.40 20.79
CA GLY A 68 -0.09 -1.97 20.82
C GLY A 68 1.36 -1.60 20.48
N VAL A 69 1.96 -2.31 19.52
CA VAL A 69 3.34 -2.13 19.07
C VAL A 69 3.35 -1.40 17.72
N GLU A 70 4.45 -0.69 17.43
CA GLU A 70 4.66 -0.11 16.11
C GLU A 70 4.80 -1.19 15.01
N PRO A 71 4.46 -0.87 13.75
CA PRO A 71 4.70 -1.75 12.61
C PRO A 71 6.19 -2.02 12.39
N ASP A 72 6.52 -3.15 11.77
CA ASP A 72 7.91 -3.55 11.55
C ASP A 72 8.71 -2.49 10.79
N ASN A 73 8.10 -1.93 9.74
CA ASN A 73 8.69 -0.90 8.88
C ASN A 73 8.80 0.49 9.57
N MET A 74 8.38 0.64 10.82
CA MET A 74 8.56 1.87 11.64
C MET A 74 9.68 1.73 12.68
N ARG A 75 10.06 0.51 13.07
CA ARG A 75 10.90 0.24 14.25
C ARG A 75 12.24 1.00 14.24
N LYS A 76 12.92 1.05 13.09
CA LYS A 76 14.24 1.72 12.95
C LYS A 76 14.11 3.23 13.19
N PHE A 77 13.14 3.86 12.54
CA PHE A 77 12.85 5.29 12.70
C PHE A 77 12.42 5.61 14.14
N TRP A 78 11.54 4.79 14.71
CA TRP A 78 11.07 4.99 16.08
C TRP A 78 12.20 4.90 17.11
N LYS A 79 13.07 3.89 17.00
CA LYS A 79 14.26 3.77 17.86
C LYS A 79 15.18 4.99 17.76
N PHE A 80 15.30 5.61 16.59
CA PHE A 80 16.07 6.83 16.42
C PHE A 80 15.47 8.00 17.21
N LEU A 81 14.17 8.25 17.07
CA LEU A 81 13.48 9.34 17.80
C LEU A 81 13.52 9.16 19.32
N LEU A 82 13.60 7.92 19.82
CA LEU A 82 13.71 7.61 21.23
C LEU A 82 15.13 7.78 21.82
N ARG A 83 16.15 8.12 21.02
CA ARG A 83 17.51 8.31 21.51
C ARG A 83 17.58 9.46 22.52
N LYS A 84 18.12 9.18 23.71
CA LYS A 84 18.34 10.19 24.77
C LYS A 84 19.34 11.27 24.37
N SER A 85 20.20 10.99 23.37
CA SER A 85 21.19 11.94 22.85
C SER A 85 20.57 13.05 22.00
N LEU A 86 19.30 12.93 21.59
CA LEU A 86 18.61 13.98 20.85
C LEU A 86 18.24 15.12 21.81
N PRO A 87 18.77 16.35 21.60
CA PRO A 87 18.44 17.49 22.44
C PRO A 87 16.96 17.88 22.32
N GLN A 88 16.42 18.50 23.37
CA GLN A 88 15.13 19.18 23.29
C GLN A 88 15.22 20.34 22.27
N GLY A 89 14.16 20.54 21.47
CA GLY A 89 14.13 21.61 20.47
C GLY A 89 14.86 21.28 19.16
N ILE A 90 15.45 20.09 19.03
CA ILE A 90 16.16 19.68 17.80
C ILE A 90 15.24 19.65 16.56
N LEU A 91 13.92 19.52 16.76
CA LEU A 91 12.90 19.57 15.71
C LEU A 91 12.10 20.88 15.74
N SER A 92 12.65 21.97 16.28
CA SER A 92 11.95 23.27 16.39
C SER A 92 11.47 23.88 15.07
N SER A 93 12.12 23.54 13.95
CA SER A 93 11.70 23.96 12.61
C SER A 93 10.73 23.01 11.93
N LEU A 94 10.39 21.88 12.55
CA LEU A 94 9.53 20.86 11.99
C LEU A 94 8.06 21.15 12.33
N GLU A 95 7.25 21.37 11.31
CA GLU A 95 5.80 21.28 11.40
C GLU A 95 5.34 19.87 11.07
N TYR A 96 4.41 19.33 11.85
CA TYR A 96 4.01 17.95 11.65
C TYR A 96 2.53 17.69 11.89
N ALA A 97 2.03 16.62 11.29
CA ALA A 97 0.72 16.05 11.59
C ALA A 97 0.87 14.54 11.78
N VAL A 98 -0.01 13.93 12.58
CA VAL A 98 -0.03 12.47 12.76
C VAL A 98 -1.45 11.97 12.61
N PHE A 99 -1.61 10.94 11.78
CA PHE A 99 -2.83 10.14 11.70
C PHE A 99 -2.52 8.70 12.12
N GLY A 100 -3.22 8.22 13.14
CA GLY A 100 -3.14 6.86 13.62
C GLY A 100 -4.21 5.98 12.99
N LEU A 101 -3.87 4.72 12.69
CA LEU A 101 -4.84 3.68 12.41
C LEU A 101 -4.82 2.69 13.58
N GLY A 102 -5.98 2.49 14.21
CA GLY A 102 -6.15 1.60 15.36
C GLY A 102 -7.53 0.96 15.37
N ASP A 103 -7.77 0.19 16.43
CA ASP A 103 -9.02 -0.50 16.69
C ASP A 103 -9.33 -0.32 18.18
N SER A 104 -10.46 0.32 18.50
CA SER A 104 -10.84 0.66 19.87
C SER A 104 -11.27 -0.54 20.72
N SER A 105 -11.44 -1.73 20.11
CA SER A 105 -11.60 -2.98 20.86
C SER A 105 -10.32 -3.45 21.56
N TYR A 106 -9.16 -2.91 21.16
CA TYR A 106 -7.88 -3.18 21.80
C TYR A 106 -7.54 -2.11 22.84
N GLU A 107 -7.01 -2.54 24.01
CA GLU A 107 -6.63 -1.64 25.11
C GLU A 107 -5.68 -0.52 24.68
N LYS A 108 -4.73 -0.83 23.77
CA LYS A 108 -3.73 0.11 23.26
C LYS A 108 -4.15 0.75 21.93
N PHE A 109 -5.37 1.27 21.89
CA PHE A 109 -5.92 2.00 20.76
C PHE A 109 -5.03 3.17 20.31
N ASN A 110 -4.57 3.15 19.04
CA ASN A 110 -3.72 4.17 18.41
C ASN A 110 -2.40 4.48 19.15
N PHE A 111 -1.90 3.53 19.95
CA PHE A 111 -0.83 3.80 20.91
C PHE A 111 0.51 4.23 20.28
N PRO A 112 1.01 3.62 19.18
CA PRO A 112 2.20 4.09 18.48
C PRO A 112 2.05 5.51 17.94
N ALA A 113 0.90 5.86 17.35
CA ALA A 113 0.63 7.19 16.82
C ALA A 113 0.57 8.25 17.94
N LYS A 114 -0.09 7.93 19.07
CA LYS A 114 -0.10 8.78 20.28
C LYS A 114 1.31 9.05 20.81
N LYS A 115 2.13 8.01 20.88
CA LYS A 115 3.53 8.14 21.32
C LYS A 115 4.35 8.97 20.34
N LEU A 116 4.18 8.74 19.04
CA LEU A 116 4.88 9.48 17.99
C LEU A 116 4.55 10.97 18.07
N TYR A 117 3.27 11.33 18.14
CA TYR A 117 2.80 12.71 18.26
C TYR A 117 3.46 13.43 19.43
N ARG A 118 3.33 12.87 20.64
CA ARG A 118 3.94 13.44 21.86
C ARG A 118 5.46 13.51 21.78
N ARG A 119 6.11 12.52 21.17
CA ARG A 119 7.57 12.48 21.10
C ARG A 119 8.12 13.56 20.17
N VAL A 120 7.46 13.80 19.03
CA VAL A 120 7.87 14.86 18.09
C VAL A 120 7.67 16.24 18.74
N GLU A 121 6.57 16.45 19.46
CA GLU A 121 6.33 17.65 20.26
C GLU A 121 7.42 17.86 21.33
N GLN A 122 7.78 16.83 22.09
CA GLN A 122 8.86 16.90 23.09
C GLN A 122 10.21 17.26 22.48
N LEU A 123 10.46 16.87 21.23
CA LEU A 123 11.67 17.23 20.49
C LEU A 123 11.60 18.64 19.87
N GLY A 124 10.50 19.36 20.05
CA GLY A 124 10.30 20.75 19.62
C GLY A 124 9.44 20.92 18.36
N GLY A 125 8.95 19.83 17.75
CA GLY A 125 8.10 19.92 16.58
C GLY A 125 6.77 20.62 16.87
N SER A 126 6.28 21.40 15.91
CA SER A 126 5.01 22.14 16.01
C SER A 126 3.89 21.39 15.30
N PRO A 127 2.81 20.98 16.00
CA PRO A 127 1.71 20.28 15.36
C PRO A 127 0.88 21.23 14.47
N LEU A 128 0.63 20.83 13.22
CA LEU A 128 -0.26 21.52 12.28
C LEU A 128 -1.74 21.40 12.68
N ILE A 129 -2.08 20.25 13.25
CA ILE A 129 -3.42 19.86 13.72
C ILE A 129 -3.29 18.86 14.88
N SER A 130 -4.41 18.58 15.56
CA SER A 130 -4.50 17.51 16.55
C SER A 130 -4.25 16.13 15.91
N LEU A 131 -3.78 15.18 16.74
CA LEU A 131 -3.69 13.77 16.36
C LEU A 131 -5.04 13.28 15.81
N GLY A 132 -5.00 12.63 14.64
CA GLY A 132 -6.14 11.87 14.14
C GLY A 132 -6.07 10.43 14.64
N GLU A 133 -7.20 9.89 15.09
CA GLU A 133 -7.31 8.53 15.62
C GLU A 133 -8.35 7.75 14.82
N GLY A 134 -7.91 7.11 13.72
CA GLY A 134 -8.74 6.18 12.96
C GLY A 134 -9.10 4.95 13.78
N ASP A 135 -10.36 4.54 13.71
CA ASP A 135 -10.91 3.41 14.45
C ASP A 135 -11.59 2.40 13.52
N ASP A 136 -11.05 1.19 13.46
CA ASP A 136 -11.62 0.09 12.67
C ASP A 136 -13.00 -0.37 13.19
N GLN A 137 -13.36 -0.06 14.45
CA GLN A 137 -14.66 -0.39 15.04
C GLN A 137 -15.74 0.66 14.76
N HIS A 138 -15.35 1.84 14.25
CA HIS A 138 -16.32 2.86 13.88
C HIS A 138 -17.18 2.36 12.70
N TYR A 139 -18.45 2.77 12.61
CA TYR A 139 -19.35 2.29 11.55
C TYR A 139 -18.87 2.69 10.14
N LEU A 140 -18.21 3.85 10.01
CA LEU A 140 -17.48 4.27 8.79
C LEU A 140 -16.02 3.78 8.73
N GLY A 141 -15.64 2.85 9.60
CA GLY A 141 -14.25 2.45 9.84
C GLY A 141 -13.33 3.64 10.11
N LEU A 142 -12.07 3.51 9.67
CA LEU A 142 -11.05 4.55 9.85
C LEU A 142 -11.44 5.91 9.27
N ASP A 143 -12.32 5.94 8.26
CA ASP A 143 -12.69 7.14 7.53
C ASP A 143 -13.56 8.10 8.35
N GLY A 144 -14.28 7.57 9.35
CA GLY A 144 -15.03 8.40 10.30
C GLY A 144 -14.15 9.43 11.00
N ALA A 145 -12.87 9.10 11.23
CA ALA A 145 -11.89 10.06 11.73
C ALA A 145 -11.03 10.67 10.61
N LEU A 146 -10.68 9.92 9.56
CA LEU A 146 -9.77 10.38 8.51
C LEU A 146 -10.35 11.54 7.70
N ASP A 147 -11.61 11.44 7.25
CA ASP A 147 -12.18 12.45 6.35
C ASP A 147 -12.30 13.84 7.01
N PRO A 148 -12.84 13.96 8.25
CA PRO A 148 -12.79 15.22 8.99
C PRO A 148 -11.36 15.70 9.26
N TRP A 149 -10.43 14.80 9.59
CA TRP A 149 -9.04 15.14 9.85
C TRP A 149 -8.33 15.69 8.60
N LEU A 150 -8.53 15.08 7.43
CA LEU A 150 -8.01 15.56 6.15
C LEU A 150 -8.59 16.94 5.81
N LYS A 151 -9.90 17.14 6.03
CA LYS A 151 -10.53 18.44 5.81
C LYS A 151 -9.85 19.53 6.63
N THR A 152 -9.65 19.31 7.93
CA THR A 152 -8.95 20.27 8.81
C THR A 152 -7.48 20.45 8.42
N LEU A 153 -6.77 19.36 8.08
CA LEU A 153 -5.38 19.42 7.61
C LEU A 153 -5.23 20.36 6.42
N TRP A 154 -6.04 20.14 5.37
CA TRP A 154 -5.94 20.93 4.15
C TRP A 154 -6.42 22.37 4.33
N GLN A 155 -7.42 22.61 5.18
CA GLN A 155 -7.84 23.96 5.55
C GLN A 155 -6.70 24.73 6.20
N ASN A 156 -6.03 24.14 7.20
CA ASN A 156 -4.92 24.78 7.89
C ASN A 156 -3.71 25.00 6.97
N LEU A 157 -3.35 23.98 6.18
CA LEU A 157 -2.25 24.09 5.22
C LEU A 157 -2.51 25.16 4.16
N LEU A 158 -3.72 25.27 3.61
CA LEU A 158 -4.04 26.30 2.62
C LEU A 158 -4.24 27.69 3.22
N GLN A 159 -4.67 27.79 4.48
CA GLN A 159 -4.69 29.07 5.20
C GLN A 159 -3.27 29.59 5.41
N LYS A 160 -2.33 28.70 5.75
CA LYS A 160 -0.93 29.05 5.99
C LYS A 160 -0.12 29.23 4.70
N TYR A 161 -0.36 28.36 3.72
CA TYR A 161 0.33 28.27 2.43
C TYR A 161 -0.70 28.26 1.31
N PRO A 162 -1.25 29.44 0.96
CA PRO A 162 -2.31 29.53 -0.04
C PRO A 162 -1.83 29.10 -1.43
N LEU A 163 -2.79 28.76 -2.29
CA LEU A 163 -2.53 28.57 -3.71
C LEU A 163 -2.01 29.88 -4.33
N LYS A 164 -1.16 29.77 -5.36
CA LYS A 164 -0.77 30.94 -6.16
C LYS A 164 -2.00 31.52 -6.87
N GLU A 165 -1.98 32.82 -7.12
CA GLU A 165 -3.06 33.48 -7.86
C GLU A 165 -3.27 32.82 -9.23
N GLY A 166 -4.53 32.52 -9.57
CA GLY A 166 -4.90 31.80 -10.79
C GLY A 166 -4.78 30.27 -10.72
N TYR A 167 -4.27 29.69 -9.62
CA TYR A 167 -4.20 28.24 -9.45
C TYR A 167 -5.48 27.71 -8.78
N SER A 168 -5.96 26.56 -9.25
CA SER A 168 -7.07 25.81 -8.66
C SER A 168 -6.66 24.38 -8.33
N VAL A 169 -7.48 23.65 -7.58
CA VAL A 169 -7.22 22.24 -7.28
C VAL A 169 -7.31 21.43 -8.57
N ILE A 170 -6.24 20.72 -8.92
CA ILE A 170 -6.13 19.93 -10.16
C ILE A 170 -6.68 18.49 -9.96
N PRO A 171 -6.99 17.75 -11.03
CA PRO A 171 -7.21 16.31 -10.95
C PRO A 171 -5.93 15.55 -10.55
N PRO A 172 -6.04 14.29 -10.08
CA PRO A 172 -4.88 13.45 -9.81
C PRO A 172 -3.92 13.39 -11.01
N GLN A 173 -2.61 13.36 -10.74
CA GLN A 173 -1.55 13.18 -11.73
C GLN A 173 -1.04 11.75 -11.67
N PRO A 174 -0.51 11.19 -12.76
CA PRO A 174 -0.05 9.81 -12.78
C PRO A 174 1.23 9.66 -11.96
N SER A 175 1.33 8.58 -11.19
CA SER A 175 2.56 8.27 -10.43
C SER A 175 3.72 7.85 -11.33
N PHE A 176 3.43 7.37 -12.54
CA PHE A 176 4.42 6.91 -13.50
C PHE A 176 4.08 7.35 -14.94
N ASP A 177 5.12 7.60 -15.74
CA ASP A 177 5.00 7.69 -17.20
C ASP A 177 5.24 6.31 -17.81
N VAL A 178 4.26 5.82 -18.57
CA VAL A 178 4.21 4.47 -19.14
C VAL A 178 4.14 4.59 -20.67
N LYS A 179 5.24 4.21 -21.32
CA LYS A 179 5.35 4.27 -22.79
C LYS A 179 5.27 2.87 -23.39
N LEU A 180 4.39 2.72 -24.37
CA LEU A 180 4.22 1.48 -25.12
C LEU A 180 5.15 1.47 -26.35
N SER A 181 5.90 0.39 -26.51
CA SER A 181 6.69 0.11 -27.70
C SER A 181 5.81 -0.33 -28.88
N GLU A 182 6.27 -0.10 -30.10
CA GLU A 182 5.65 -0.68 -31.29
C GLU A 182 5.92 -2.19 -31.41
N TYR A 183 7.01 -2.66 -30.80
CA TYR A 183 7.48 -4.04 -30.88
C TYR A 183 7.04 -4.87 -29.66
N ASN A 184 6.82 -6.15 -29.90
CA ASN A 184 6.65 -7.13 -28.83
C ASN A 184 7.94 -7.26 -28.03
N ALA A 185 7.81 -7.51 -26.73
CA ALA A 185 8.97 -7.80 -25.89
C ALA A 185 9.69 -9.05 -26.43
N SER A 186 11.01 -8.95 -26.61
CA SER A 186 11.80 -10.10 -27.06
C SER A 186 11.97 -11.12 -25.92
N ASP A 187 11.87 -12.41 -26.23
CA ASP A 187 12.19 -13.49 -25.27
C ASP A 187 13.66 -13.50 -24.82
N ASN A 188 14.51 -12.72 -25.49
CA ASN A 188 15.94 -12.63 -25.22
C ASN A 188 16.30 -11.68 -24.06
N ASP A 189 15.38 -10.82 -23.60
CA ASP A 189 15.57 -9.98 -22.41
C ASP A 189 15.32 -10.82 -21.14
N ARG A 190 16.20 -11.81 -20.95
CA ARG A 190 16.19 -12.82 -19.88
C ARG A 190 16.80 -12.30 -18.57
N ASP A 191 16.40 -11.13 -18.10
CA ASP A 191 16.37 -11.04 -16.64
C ASP A 191 15.26 -11.98 -16.19
N SER A 192 15.66 -13.07 -15.53
CA SER A 192 14.75 -14.07 -15.00
C SER A 192 13.64 -13.37 -14.22
N ILE A 193 12.39 -13.82 -14.34
CA ILE A 193 11.22 -13.23 -13.65
C ILE A 193 11.51 -12.92 -12.18
N GLU A 194 12.32 -13.78 -11.54
CA GLU A 194 12.87 -13.63 -10.19
C GLU A 194 13.62 -12.32 -9.97
N LYS A 195 14.52 -11.94 -10.87
CA LYS A 195 15.28 -10.69 -10.77
C LYS A 195 14.39 -9.47 -10.95
N GLN A 196 13.44 -9.55 -11.87
CA GLN A 196 12.58 -8.43 -12.24
C GLN A 196 11.51 -8.17 -11.17
N PHE A 197 10.76 -9.19 -10.79
CA PHE A 197 9.58 -9.06 -9.94
C PHE A 197 9.79 -9.53 -8.50
N TYR A 198 10.89 -10.22 -8.21
CA TYR A 198 11.17 -10.79 -6.89
C TYR A 198 12.62 -10.53 -6.44
N PRO A 199 13.14 -9.29 -6.55
CA PRO A 199 14.53 -8.99 -6.24
C PRO A 199 14.84 -9.32 -4.77
N GLY A 200 15.95 -10.04 -4.56
CA GLY A 200 16.38 -10.46 -3.22
C GLY A 200 15.55 -11.58 -2.59
N MET A 201 14.55 -12.13 -3.29
CA MET A 201 13.75 -13.26 -2.82
C MET A 201 14.35 -14.59 -3.27
N ARG A 202 14.06 -15.65 -2.52
CA ARG A 202 14.53 -17.01 -2.83
C ARG A 202 13.42 -17.80 -3.48
N ARG A 203 13.70 -18.36 -4.66
CA ARG A 203 12.85 -19.40 -5.25
C ARG A 203 13.05 -20.68 -4.44
N MET A 204 11.97 -21.22 -3.89
CA MET A 204 11.98 -22.48 -3.15
C MET A 204 11.17 -23.54 -3.89
N VAL A 205 11.65 -24.79 -3.86
CA VAL A 205 10.94 -25.93 -4.45
C VAL A 205 10.01 -26.52 -3.39
N VAL A 206 8.73 -26.69 -3.70
CA VAL A 206 7.80 -27.42 -2.84
C VAL A 206 8.19 -28.90 -2.86
N LYS A 207 8.62 -29.44 -1.72
CA LYS A 207 8.97 -30.84 -1.52
C LYS A 207 7.73 -31.69 -1.24
N GLU A 208 6.83 -31.19 -0.39
CA GLU A 208 5.59 -31.86 -0.01
C GLU A 208 4.43 -30.87 0.01
N ASN A 209 3.25 -31.34 -0.36
CA ASN A 209 2.00 -30.58 -0.30
C ASN A 209 0.86 -31.52 0.12
N ASN A 210 0.71 -31.71 1.43
CA ASN A 210 -0.19 -32.70 1.99
C ASN A 210 -1.41 -32.03 2.60
N ARG A 211 -2.60 -32.51 2.27
CA ARG A 211 -3.82 -32.12 2.98
C ARG A 211 -3.77 -32.68 4.40
N ILE A 212 -4.02 -31.84 5.40
CA ILE A 212 -4.05 -32.23 6.82
C ILE A 212 -5.47 -32.40 7.35
N THR A 213 -6.46 -31.84 6.67
CA THR A 213 -7.87 -32.12 6.97
C THR A 213 -8.35 -33.41 6.30
N SER A 214 -9.35 -34.06 6.88
CA SER A 214 -9.99 -35.22 6.26
C SER A 214 -10.55 -34.87 4.87
N PRO A 215 -10.55 -35.78 3.88
CA PRO A 215 -11.02 -35.50 2.52
C PRO A 215 -12.44 -34.95 2.42
N ASP A 216 -13.32 -35.39 3.32
CA ASP A 216 -14.74 -35.01 3.46
C ASP A 216 -14.96 -33.69 4.22
N HIS A 217 -13.93 -33.15 4.89
CA HIS A 217 -14.02 -31.85 5.54
C HIS A 217 -14.18 -30.74 4.48
N PHE A 218 -15.05 -29.76 4.72
CA PHE A 218 -15.34 -28.71 3.72
C PHE A 218 -14.15 -27.75 3.47
N GLN A 219 -13.25 -27.59 4.44
CA GLN A 219 -12.02 -26.80 4.28
C GLN A 219 -10.83 -27.70 3.96
N ASP A 220 -10.14 -27.41 2.86
CA ASP A 220 -8.85 -27.97 2.49
C ASP A 220 -7.74 -27.16 3.18
N VAL A 221 -7.16 -27.73 4.23
CA VAL A 221 -5.97 -27.16 4.89
C VAL A 221 -4.78 -28.01 4.52
N ARG A 222 -3.69 -27.38 4.08
CA ARG A 222 -2.50 -28.08 3.59
C ARG A 222 -1.24 -27.72 4.36
N ARG A 223 -0.38 -28.72 4.54
CA ARG A 223 1.01 -28.58 4.97
C ARG A 223 1.91 -28.58 3.75
N LEU A 224 2.55 -27.44 3.51
CA LEU A 224 3.59 -27.31 2.49
C LEU A 224 4.96 -27.42 3.14
N THR A 225 5.82 -28.26 2.58
CA THR A 225 7.23 -28.36 2.95
C THR A 225 8.07 -27.88 1.78
N PHE A 226 9.00 -26.96 2.04
CA PHE A 226 9.88 -26.40 1.03
C PHE A 226 11.29 -26.97 1.17
N ASN A 227 11.96 -27.19 0.05
CA ASN A 227 13.36 -27.56 0.05
C ASN A 227 14.25 -26.32 0.26
N THR A 228 15.06 -26.36 1.30
CA THR A 228 16.02 -25.33 1.70
C THR A 228 17.43 -25.73 1.30
N ASN A 229 17.70 -26.17 0.05
CA ASN A 229 19.05 -26.54 -0.45
C ASN A 229 20.09 -25.36 -0.43
N ASP A 230 19.97 -24.46 0.55
CA ASP A 230 20.66 -23.23 0.80
C ASP A 230 20.89 -23.14 2.31
N ASP A 231 22.10 -23.54 2.74
CA ASP A 231 22.52 -23.54 4.14
C ASP A 231 22.59 -22.12 4.75
N SER A 232 22.44 -21.07 3.94
CA SER A 232 22.38 -19.68 4.43
C SER A 232 21.01 -19.30 5.00
N LEU A 233 19.97 -20.10 4.76
CA LEU A 233 18.63 -19.81 5.27
C LEU A 233 18.55 -20.18 6.76
N SER A 234 18.28 -19.19 7.60
CA SER A 234 18.05 -19.38 9.04
C SER A 234 16.73 -18.75 9.45
N TRP A 235 16.04 -19.39 10.39
CA TRP A 235 14.82 -18.91 11.01
C TRP A 235 14.73 -19.44 12.44
N ASN A 236 13.97 -18.76 13.28
CA ASN A 236 13.67 -19.18 14.65
C ASN A 236 12.20 -19.60 14.76
N PRO A 237 11.85 -20.46 15.74
CA PRO A 237 10.45 -20.72 16.08
C PRO A 237 9.69 -19.41 16.34
N GLY A 238 8.58 -19.23 15.64
CA GLY A 238 7.78 -18.00 15.68
C GLY A 238 8.02 -17.03 14.52
N ASP A 239 9.04 -17.25 13.70
CA ASP A 239 9.24 -16.48 12.48
C ASP A 239 8.15 -16.77 11.43
N CYS A 240 7.96 -15.83 10.51
CA CYS A 240 6.99 -15.93 9.43
C CYS A 240 7.69 -16.04 8.07
N ALA A 241 7.15 -16.90 7.21
CA ALA A 241 7.48 -16.96 5.79
C ALA A 241 6.56 -16.04 4.98
N PHE A 242 7.13 -15.36 3.99
CA PHE A 242 6.43 -14.45 3.10
C PHE A 242 6.38 -15.10 1.71
N LEU A 243 5.20 -15.56 1.31
CA LEU A 243 5.00 -16.18 0.00
C LEU A 243 4.36 -15.17 -0.94
N TYR A 244 5.01 -14.89 -2.06
CA TYR A 244 4.40 -14.10 -3.11
C TYR A 244 3.63 -14.99 -4.07
N PRO A 245 2.32 -14.73 -4.27
CA PRO A 245 1.55 -15.44 -5.27
C PRO A 245 1.81 -14.88 -6.67
N GLN A 246 1.24 -15.57 -7.65
CA GLN A 246 1.01 -15.07 -9.01
C GLN A 246 -0.48 -15.24 -9.31
N ASN A 247 -1.04 -14.40 -10.18
CA ASN A 247 -2.43 -14.55 -10.61
C ASN A 247 -2.57 -15.76 -11.53
N MET A 248 -3.76 -16.37 -11.52
CA MET A 248 -4.08 -17.48 -12.42
C MET A 248 -4.25 -16.97 -13.85
N GLU A 249 -3.81 -17.77 -14.84
CA GLU A 249 -3.83 -17.40 -16.26
C GLU A 249 -5.23 -16.99 -16.75
N ASN A 250 -6.27 -17.73 -16.38
CA ASN A 250 -7.65 -17.40 -16.70
C ASN A 250 -8.09 -16.02 -16.16
N ASN A 251 -7.65 -15.63 -14.97
CA ASN A 251 -7.95 -14.32 -14.39
C ASN A 251 -7.16 -13.21 -15.13
N VAL A 252 -5.92 -13.50 -15.53
CA VAL A 252 -5.09 -12.57 -16.33
C VAL A 252 -5.74 -12.32 -17.69
N GLU A 253 -6.17 -13.35 -18.40
CA GLU A 253 -6.84 -13.20 -19.70
C GLU A 253 -8.17 -12.44 -19.56
N ALA A 254 -8.97 -12.74 -18.53
CA ALA A 254 -10.20 -12.02 -18.25
C ALA A 254 -9.94 -10.53 -17.97
N PHE A 255 -8.92 -10.22 -17.16
CA PHE A 255 -8.53 -8.84 -16.85
C PHE A 255 -8.09 -8.08 -18.11
N LEU A 256 -7.20 -8.68 -18.92
CA LEU A 256 -6.74 -8.09 -20.17
C LEU A 256 -7.89 -7.89 -21.17
N SER A 257 -8.88 -8.80 -21.18
CA SER A 257 -10.06 -8.68 -22.02
C SER A 257 -10.99 -7.55 -21.57
N LEU A 258 -11.28 -7.43 -20.27
CA LEU A 258 -12.12 -6.36 -19.72
C LEU A 258 -11.51 -4.98 -19.97
N MET A 259 -10.19 -4.86 -19.83
CA MET A 259 -9.46 -3.62 -20.11
C MET A 259 -9.24 -3.35 -21.61
N GLY A 260 -9.59 -4.29 -22.50
CA GLY A 260 -9.33 -4.16 -23.93
C GLY A 260 -7.83 -4.18 -24.29
N TRP A 261 -6.98 -4.70 -23.43
CA TRP A 261 -5.52 -4.66 -23.55
C TRP A 261 -4.92 -5.87 -24.25
N HIS A 262 -5.71 -6.88 -24.60
CA HIS A 262 -5.22 -8.08 -25.28
C HIS A 262 -4.36 -7.79 -26.55
N PRO A 263 -4.67 -6.79 -27.42
CA PRO A 263 -3.84 -6.47 -28.58
C PRO A 263 -2.46 -5.87 -28.26
N ILE A 264 -2.28 -5.37 -27.04
CA ILE A 264 -1.05 -4.70 -26.59
C ILE A 264 -0.40 -5.42 -25.41
N ALA A 265 -0.93 -6.59 -25.01
CA ALA A 265 -0.57 -7.27 -23.77
C ALA A 265 0.91 -7.66 -23.69
N ASP A 266 1.49 -8.00 -24.84
CA ASP A 266 2.85 -8.51 -25.01
C ASP A 266 3.82 -7.48 -25.62
N LYS A 267 3.33 -6.26 -25.89
CA LYS A 267 4.18 -5.14 -26.28
C LYS A 267 5.02 -4.68 -25.10
N GLU A 268 6.24 -4.28 -25.40
CA GLU A 268 7.15 -3.79 -24.38
C GLU A 268 6.67 -2.44 -23.81
N LEU A 269 6.71 -2.32 -22.48
CA LEU A 269 6.42 -1.11 -21.73
C LEU A 269 7.70 -0.55 -21.12
N TYR A 270 7.87 0.76 -21.19
CA TYR A 270 8.89 1.52 -20.48
C TYR A 270 8.23 2.33 -19.38
N ILE A 271 8.67 2.15 -18.14
CA ILE A 271 8.05 2.74 -16.96
C ILE A 271 9.06 3.64 -16.25
N THR A 272 8.70 4.90 -16.06
CA THR A 272 9.52 5.88 -15.33
C THR A 272 8.69 6.54 -14.23
N ALA A 273 9.28 6.73 -13.04
CA ALA A 273 8.59 7.40 -11.95
C ALA A 273 8.43 8.90 -12.21
N SER A 274 7.26 9.43 -11.89
CA SER A 274 7.05 10.88 -11.82
C SER A 274 7.91 11.50 -10.71
N PRO A 275 8.23 12.81 -10.78
CA PRO A 275 9.03 13.47 -9.76
C PRO A 275 8.46 13.31 -8.34
N GLY A 276 9.28 12.86 -7.39
CA GLY A 276 8.86 12.66 -5.99
C GLY A 276 8.17 11.33 -5.70
N VAL A 277 7.96 10.50 -6.71
CA VAL A 277 7.45 9.13 -6.56
C VAL A 277 8.62 8.16 -6.42
N ASP A 278 8.61 7.36 -5.35
CA ASP A 278 9.59 6.30 -5.17
C ASP A 278 9.28 5.12 -6.11
N TYR A 279 10.34 4.57 -6.71
CA TYR A 279 10.23 3.47 -7.66
C TYR A 279 10.21 2.13 -6.90
N PRO A 280 9.09 1.37 -6.92
CA PRO A 280 8.97 0.14 -6.14
C PRO A 280 9.98 -0.91 -6.60
N ALA A 281 10.67 -1.57 -5.65
CA ALA A 281 11.70 -2.57 -5.97
C ALA A 281 11.19 -3.71 -6.89
N ARG A 282 9.93 -4.14 -6.72
CA ARG A 282 9.31 -5.21 -7.53
C ARG A 282 8.73 -4.75 -8.87
N LEU A 283 8.76 -3.46 -9.16
CA LEU A 283 8.28 -2.92 -10.43
C LEU A 283 9.47 -2.89 -11.40
N PRO A 284 9.45 -3.61 -12.54
CA PRO A 284 10.53 -3.51 -13.51
C PRO A 284 10.38 -2.26 -14.38
N SER A 285 11.50 -1.62 -14.75
CA SER A 285 11.50 -0.47 -15.66
C SER A 285 11.14 -0.82 -17.10
N ARG A 286 11.31 -2.09 -17.48
CA ARG A 286 10.90 -2.65 -18.77
C ARG A 286 10.15 -3.97 -18.54
N THR A 287 8.92 -4.07 -19.05
CA THR A 287 8.05 -5.23 -18.85
C THR A 287 6.90 -5.25 -19.88
N THR A 288 5.86 -6.05 -19.67
CA THR A 288 4.64 -6.07 -20.48
C THR A 288 3.40 -6.01 -19.60
N LEU A 289 2.25 -5.64 -20.16
CA LEU A 289 0.97 -5.68 -19.42
C LEU A 289 0.66 -7.10 -18.93
N ARG A 290 0.93 -8.13 -19.74
CA ARG A 290 0.72 -9.53 -19.32
C ARG A 290 1.53 -9.88 -18.08
N LYS A 291 2.83 -9.52 -18.05
CA LYS A 291 3.69 -9.77 -16.89
C LYS A 291 3.25 -8.96 -15.66
N LEU A 292 2.87 -7.69 -15.83
CA LEU A 292 2.33 -6.88 -14.75
C LEU A 292 1.05 -7.50 -14.17
N SER A 293 0.11 -7.91 -15.02
CA SER A 293 -1.14 -8.59 -14.61
C SER A 293 -0.88 -9.94 -13.94
N THR A 294 0.20 -10.64 -14.29
CA THR A 294 0.53 -11.94 -13.70
C THR A 294 1.21 -11.81 -12.33
N TYR A 295 2.20 -10.91 -12.21
CA TYR A 295 3.14 -10.90 -11.07
C TYR A 295 3.05 -9.65 -10.18
N PHE A 296 2.45 -8.56 -10.68
CA PHE A 296 2.49 -7.26 -10.01
C PHE A 296 1.12 -6.75 -9.56
N PHE A 297 0.06 -6.81 -10.36
CA PHE A 297 -1.26 -6.29 -9.95
C PHE A 297 -2.05 -7.30 -9.13
N ASP A 298 -2.77 -6.83 -8.10
CA ASP A 298 -3.74 -7.63 -7.36
C ASP A 298 -5.12 -7.54 -8.01
N ILE A 299 -5.35 -8.40 -9.02
CA ILE A 299 -6.59 -8.42 -9.80
C ILE A 299 -7.69 -9.28 -9.16
N SER A 300 -7.35 -10.08 -8.15
CA SER A 300 -8.28 -10.94 -7.42
C SER A 300 -8.56 -10.48 -5.99
N GLY A 301 -7.85 -9.46 -5.51
CA GLY A 301 -8.14 -8.80 -4.25
C GLY A 301 -9.44 -7.99 -4.29
N VAL A 302 -10.00 -7.75 -3.11
CA VAL A 302 -11.14 -6.83 -2.94
C VAL A 302 -10.62 -5.40 -3.08
N PRO A 303 -11.10 -4.60 -4.05
CA PRO A 303 -10.62 -3.24 -4.25
C PRO A 303 -10.94 -2.35 -3.04
N ARG A 304 -10.01 -1.46 -2.71
CA ARG A 304 -10.17 -0.48 -1.62
C ARG A 304 -10.90 0.75 -2.12
N ARG A 305 -11.37 1.59 -1.19
CA ARG A 305 -11.97 2.90 -1.50
C ARG A 305 -11.14 3.74 -2.49
N SER A 306 -9.81 3.71 -2.38
CA SER A 306 -8.89 4.42 -3.28
C SER A 306 -8.99 3.98 -4.74
N PHE A 307 -9.31 2.71 -5.01
CA PHE A 307 -9.61 2.22 -6.36
C PHE A 307 -10.85 2.92 -6.91
N PHE A 308 -11.96 2.95 -6.16
CA PHE A 308 -13.21 3.59 -6.58
C PHE A 308 -13.03 5.10 -6.80
N GLU A 309 -12.28 5.76 -5.91
CA GLU A 309 -11.90 7.17 -6.06
C GLU A 309 -11.18 7.40 -7.39
N MET A 310 -10.11 6.65 -7.67
CA MET A 310 -9.31 6.81 -8.87
C MET A 310 -10.08 6.44 -10.14
N ALA A 311 -10.83 5.33 -10.12
CA ALA A 311 -11.67 4.89 -11.24
C ALA A 311 -12.71 5.95 -11.63
N SER A 312 -13.27 6.67 -10.66
CA SER A 312 -14.28 7.71 -10.92
C SER A 312 -13.78 8.88 -11.78
N TYR A 313 -12.47 9.11 -11.86
CA TYR A 313 -11.89 10.14 -12.73
C TYR A 313 -11.85 9.73 -14.21
N PHE A 314 -11.88 8.43 -14.49
CA PHE A 314 -11.72 7.88 -15.84
C PHE A 314 -12.99 7.27 -16.41
N SER A 315 -14.01 7.04 -15.57
CA SER A 315 -15.33 6.56 -15.99
C SER A 315 -15.97 7.51 -17.01
N THR A 316 -16.12 7.03 -18.24
CA THR A 316 -16.75 7.75 -19.35
C THR A 316 -18.27 7.70 -19.28
N HIS A 317 -18.85 6.69 -18.61
CA HIS A 317 -20.28 6.59 -18.35
C HIS A 317 -20.67 7.38 -17.09
N GLU A 318 -21.76 8.16 -17.17
CA GLU A 318 -22.18 9.07 -16.09
C GLU A 318 -22.66 8.33 -14.84
N ASP A 319 -23.57 7.36 -15.00
CA ASP A 319 -24.10 6.58 -13.87
C ASP A 319 -23.01 5.76 -13.16
N GLU A 320 -22.12 5.10 -13.90
CA GLU A 320 -20.94 4.42 -13.34
C GLU A 320 -20.07 5.41 -12.56
N ARG A 321 -19.81 6.59 -13.12
CA ARG A 321 -18.99 7.62 -12.48
C ARG A 321 -19.62 8.12 -11.18
N GLU A 322 -20.93 8.34 -11.16
CA GLU A 322 -21.65 8.76 -9.96
C GLU A 322 -21.56 7.69 -8.87
N LYS A 323 -21.81 6.42 -9.21
CA LYS A 323 -21.73 5.32 -8.23
C LYS A 323 -20.31 5.09 -7.72
N LEU A 324 -19.29 5.22 -8.59
CA LEU A 324 -17.88 5.16 -8.18
C LEU A 324 -17.53 6.29 -7.21
N ARG A 325 -18.05 7.51 -7.43
CA ARG A 325 -17.86 8.64 -6.50
C ARG A 325 -18.57 8.43 -5.17
N GLU A 326 -19.76 7.86 -5.20
CA GLU A 326 -20.53 7.50 -4.00
C GLU A 326 -19.74 6.48 -3.17
N PHE A 327 -19.26 5.38 -3.77
CA PHE A 327 -18.41 4.40 -3.09
C PHE A 327 -17.10 4.99 -2.54
N ALA A 328 -16.60 6.05 -3.18
CA ALA A 328 -15.44 6.80 -2.73
C ALA A 328 -15.76 7.87 -1.67
N SER A 329 -17.01 8.10 -1.29
CA SER A 329 -17.42 9.07 -0.28
C SER A 329 -17.50 8.43 1.12
N ALA A 330 -17.59 9.28 2.16
CA ALA A 330 -17.81 8.82 3.53
C ALA A 330 -19.22 8.25 3.68
N GLU A 331 -20.20 8.92 3.09
CA GLU A 331 -21.62 8.54 3.14
C GLU A 331 -21.91 7.24 2.38
N GLY A 332 -21.20 6.96 1.30
CA GLY A 332 -21.36 5.72 0.52
C GLY A 332 -20.54 4.53 1.02
N GLN A 333 -19.92 4.60 2.21
CA GLN A 333 -19.15 3.48 2.76
C GLN A 333 -20.00 2.24 3.04
N ASP A 334 -21.21 2.40 3.57
CA ASP A 334 -22.11 1.26 3.85
C ASP A 334 -22.52 0.55 2.56
N ASP A 335 -22.75 1.34 1.51
CA ASP A 335 -23.06 0.88 0.16
C ASP A 335 -21.87 0.17 -0.47
N MET A 336 -20.66 0.76 -0.39
CA MET A 336 -19.42 0.13 -0.85
C MET A 336 -19.14 -1.16 -0.07
N HIS A 337 -19.37 -1.18 1.24
CA HIS A 337 -19.19 -2.37 2.06
C HIS A 337 -20.19 -3.46 1.67
N SER A 338 -21.46 -3.12 1.47
CA SER A 338 -22.51 -4.07 1.08
C SER A 338 -22.29 -4.61 -0.33
N TYR A 339 -21.84 -3.76 -1.25
CA TYR A 339 -21.49 -4.15 -2.61
C TYR A 339 -20.18 -4.95 -2.61
N CYS A 340 -19.05 -4.39 -2.18
CA CYS A 340 -17.72 -4.95 -2.42
C CYS A 340 -17.20 -5.81 -1.25
N THR A 341 -17.08 -5.23 -0.06
CA THR A 341 -16.34 -5.84 1.07
C THR A 341 -17.04 -7.06 1.65
N ARG A 342 -18.35 -6.98 1.91
CA ARG A 342 -19.16 -8.03 2.54
C ARG A 342 -19.21 -9.32 1.71
N PRO A 343 -19.54 -9.29 0.40
CA PRO A 343 -19.50 -10.50 -0.43
C PRO A 343 -18.09 -10.86 -0.92
N LYS A 344 -17.06 -10.06 -0.57
CA LYS A 344 -15.68 -10.19 -1.06
C LYS A 344 -15.59 -10.12 -2.59
N ARG A 345 -16.33 -9.19 -3.20
CA ARG A 345 -16.29 -8.98 -4.66
C ARG A 345 -14.88 -8.56 -5.06
N THR A 346 -14.29 -9.32 -5.98
CA THR A 346 -12.93 -9.15 -6.46
C THR A 346 -12.84 -7.98 -7.44
N LEU A 347 -11.63 -7.43 -7.63
CA LEU A 347 -11.39 -6.36 -8.59
C LEU A 347 -11.83 -6.76 -10.01
N LEU A 348 -11.60 -8.01 -10.41
CA LEU A 348 -12.04 -8.53 -11.69
C LEU A 348 -13.57 -8.49 -11.88
N GLU A 349 -14.33 -8.84 -10.84
CA GLU A 349 -15.80 -8.76 -10.87
C GLU A 349 -16.27 -7.30 -10.92
N VAL A 350 -15.62 -6.40 -10.16
CA VAL A 350 -15.94 -4.97 -10.20
C VAL A 350 -15.70 -4.37 -11.59
N LEU A 351 -14.64 -4.79 -12.29
CA LEU A 351 -14.41 -4.37 -13.68
C LEU A 351 -15.46 -4.91 -14.66
N GLY A 352 -16.09 -6.05 -14.34
CA GLY A 352 -17.24 -6.57 -15.08
C GLY A 352 -18.51 -5.74 -14.87
N ASP A 353 -18.70 -5.21 -13.67
CA ASP A 353 -19.85 -4.35 -13.33
C ASP A 353 -19.66 -2.90 -13.83
N PHE A 354 -18.43 -2.38 -13.81
CA PHE A 354 -18.05 -1.01 -14.19
C PHE A 354 -17.18 -1.01 -15.45
N THR A 355 -17.82 -1.21 -16.60
CA THR A 355 -17.12 -1.48 -17.87
C THR A 355 -16.42 -0.26 -18.46
N SER A 356 -16.77 0.96 -18.04
CA SER A 356 -16.10 2.19 -18.52
C SER A 356 -14.71 2.39 -17.92
N ILE A 357 -14.33 1.62 -16.89
CA ILE A 357 -12.97 1.65 -16.31
C ILE A 357 -11.90 1.24 -17.33
N LYS A 358 -12.27 0.51 -18.39
CA LYS A 358 -11.34 0.17 -19.50
C LYS A 358 -10.68 1.39 -20.15
N ASP A 359 -11.26 2.58 -20.00
CA ASP A 359 -10.76 3.83 -20.58
C ASP A 359 -9.64 4.48 -19.74
N VAL A 360 -9.22 3.86 -18.63
CA VAL A 360 -8.07 4.30 -17.83
C VAL A 360 -6.80 4.40 -18.69
N PRO A 361 -6.13 5.57 -18.75
CA PRO A 361 -4.89 5.72 -19.51
C PRO A 361 -3.75 4.90 -18.89
N LEU A 362 -2.83 4.40 -19.73
CA LEU A 362 -1.70 3.57 -19.29
C LEU A 362 -0.84 4.23 -18.19
N ASN A 363 -0.72 5.55 -18.17
CA ASN A 363 0.04 6.26 -17.15
C ASN A 363 -0.58 6.16 -15.73
N TYR A 364 -1.87 5.84 -15.61
CA TYR A 364 -2.58 5.75 -14.33
C TYR A 364 -2.77 4.31 -13.82
N ILE A 365 -2.25 3.29 -14.52
CA ILE A 365 -2.49 1.89 -14.16
C ILE A 365 -1.94 1.54 -12.76
N PHE A 366 -0.86 2.18 -12.34
CA PHE A 366 -0.27 1.99 -11.01
C PHE A 366 -0.96 2.81 -9.91
N ASP A 367 -1.78 3.79 -10.30
CA ASP A 367 -2.62 4.57 -9.39
C ASP A 367 -3.98 3.93 -9.16
N VAL A 368 -4.50 3.24 -10.18
CA VAL A 368 -5.79 2.54 -10.14
C VAL A 368 -5.62 1.12 -9.59
N PHE A 369 -4.70 0.32 -10.14
CA PHE A 369 -4.60 -1.10 -9.79
C PHE A 369 -3.59 -1.33 -8.65
N PRO A 370 -4.03 -1.93 -7.52
CA PRO A 370 -3.16 -2.15 -6.37
C PRO A 370 -2.07 -3.20 -6.67
N PRO A 371 -0.88 -3.09 -6.04
CA PRO A 371 0.16 -4.11 -6.17
C PRO A 371 -0.17 -5.37 -5.34
N LEU A 372 0.18 -6.52 -5.89
CA LEU A 372 0.06 -7.85 -5.29
C LEU A 372 1.00 -7.99 -4.09
N ARG A 373 0.40 -8.17 -2.92
CA ARG A 373 1.11 -8.28 -1.63
C ARG A 373 1.57 -9.72 -1.33
N PRO A 374 2.63 -9.91 -0.54
CA PRO A 374 2.96 -11.23 -0.02
C PRO A 374 1.88 -11.73 0.94
N ARG A 375 1.76 -13.05 1.06
CA ARG A 375 0.94 -13.71 2.07
C ARG A 375 1.85 -14.24 3.18
N TYR A 376 1.46 -13.98 4.41
CA TYR A 376 2.21 -14.27 5.61
C TYR A 376 1.79 -15.64 6.15
N PHE A 377 2.74 -16.51 6.43
CA PHE A 377 2.51 -17.81 7.05
C PHE A 377 3.47 -18.01 8.21
N SER A 378 2.95 -18.35 9.39
CA SER A 378 3.80 -18.75 10.51
C SER A 378 4.56 -20.03 10.15
N ILE A 379 5.88 -20.03 10.34
CA ILE A 379 6.70 -21.21 10.05
C ILE A 379 6.39 -22.27 11.11
N SER A 380 5.95 -23.45 10.66
CA SER A 380 5.55 -24.57 11.52
C SER A 380 6.64 -25.62 11.71
N SER A 381 7.86 -25.37 11.23
CA SER A 381 9.02 -26.26 11.37
C SER A 381 10.10 -25.65 12.26
N HIS A 382 10.85 -26.52 12.94
CA HIS A 382 12.05 -26.13 13.68
C HIS A 382 13.27 -26.20 12.75
N PRO A 383 14.18 -25.21 12.75
CA PRO A 383 15.33 -25.15 11.83
C PRO A 383 16.27 -26.37 11.90
N TYR A 384 16.33 -27.02 13.06
CA TYR A 384 17.26 -28.13 13.33
C TYR A 384 16.58 -29.50 13.50
N VAL A 385 15.27 -29.61 13.26
CA VAL A 385 14.55 -30.89 13.37
C VAL A 385 13.90 -31.21 12.03
N SER A 386 14.49 -32.14 11.29
CA SER A 386 13.76 -32.82 10.22
C SER A 386 12.71 -33.72 10.88
N TYR A 387 11.44 -33.35 10.79
CA TYR A 387 10.36 -34.24 11.23
C TYR A 387 10.32 -35.46 10.30
N SER A 388 11.03 -36.52 10.70
CA SER A 388 10.67 -37.88 10.29
C SER A 388 9.26 -38.12 10.81
N ILE A 389 8.35 -38.50 9.93
CA ILE A 389 6.96 -38.84 10.27
C ILE A 389 6.98 -39.77 11.48
N ILE A 390 6.42 -39.34 12.61
CA ILE A 390 6.06 -40.26 13.69
C ILE A 390 4.92 -41.10 13.09
N PRO A 391 5.06 -42.44 12.98
CA PRO A 391 4.04 -43.27 12.40
C PRO A 391 2.72 -43.06 13.16
N ASP A 392 1.63 -42.96 12.41
CA ASP A 392 0.28 -42.80 12.93
C ASP A 392 0.05 -43.72 14.13
N TYR A 393 -0.27 -43.14 15.28
CA TYR A 393 -0.89 -43.90 16.37
C TYR A 393 -2.31 -44.24 15.91
N ASN A 394 -2.43 -45.33 15.15
CA ASN A 394 -3.68 -46.07 15.03
C ASN A 394 -4.05 -46.57 16.43
N ASN A 395 -5.16 -46.06 16.96
CA ASN A 395 -6.00 -46.77 17.92
C ASN A 395 -7.45 -46.64 17.47
#